data_AF-A0A1H5SCF6-F1
#
_entry.id   AF-A0A1H5SCF6-F1
#
_cell.length_a   1.000
_cell.length_b   1.000
_cell.length_c   1.000
_cell.angle_alpha   90.00
_cell.angle_beta   90.00
_cell.angle_gamma   90.00
#
_symmetry.space_group_name_H-M   'P 1'
#
loop_
_entity.id
_entity.type
_entity.pdbx_description
1 polymer ?
#
loop_
_entity_poly.entity_id
_entity_poly.type
_entity_poly.pdbx_seq_one_letter_code
_entity_poly.pdbx_strand_id
1 'polypeptide(L)'
;MLNNVFMKVFSCAIAMTVAISIPAITVLAEDTTNENETNATVEIETSFDGSLDVEGAGNYSYNHDLNYEASNSGYAIEVTGSSTSSSTGFKDANNSDLTLTVNGDVNATQGNEQANTSIAYVNDGTLNINGNATSEGEGLNAYGGDINIKGDLTIGSDDTNNTAIISNNNSNINITGDVTKNGSGVYAISQSSGNTNIGGDVNVVDGRAILVSDSGEINVAGSVIANDTALMVTGGSTATVGKNVVSLSGIYNPAVQVDSSSNLIIGGDLNANYRPLWIMITEGGNGTIDIKGTINGNTGIQLRQDLYGLNNGMYDREALTDEDKQNLIAFLPRVNVYAINSNGELLVPSESVSKDVYEVFYNNINYYIKAGENVTINNENKQTMRTIDTLNVSVPDGYTLQVSDTMSFTQLEDGTYAVKLNSYRGNIDIKAIIKAISQATGIAEEDIKVVNENNETNNTPAPSSGMGISVSTPSTNHDAFAPVIEGGATPSKAVKFDFRNGITNEAYKAAVIESFKSTPAGTTLRIESNTTSVFDKKMIEALAANPTIDVEVLFTYAGKKMRVVIPAGYDVNSLLDSNGYCGYLRLASILGSQIIDI
;
A
#
# COMPACT_ATOMS: atom_id res chain seq x y z
N MET A 1 -32.44 33.85 -54.75
CA MET A 1 -31.85 32.99 -55.79
C MET A 1 -30.34 33.22 -55.75
N LEU A 2 -29.66 32.49 -54.86
CA LEU A 2 -28.19 32.42 -54.78
C LEU A 2 -27.76 31.18 -55.56
N ASN A 3 -26.80 31.33 -56.47
CA ASN A 3 -26.14 30.20 -57.14
C ASN A 3 -24.87 29.85 -56.36
N ASN A 4 -24.90 28.66 -55.76
CA ASN A 4 -23.74 27.96 -55.21
C ASN A 4 -22.81 27.54 -56.35
N VAL A 5 -21.53 27.95 -56.27
CA VAL A 5 -20.45 27.33 -57.05
C VAL A 5 -19.79 26.31 -56.13
N PHE A 6 -20.07 25.03 -56.38
CA PHE A 6 -19.36 23.89 -55.83
C PHE A 6 -17.90 23.95 -56.28
N MET A 7 -16.97 23.94 -55.33
CA MET A 7 -15.55 23.72 -55.58
C MET A 7 -15.28 22.23 -55.36
N LYS A 8 -15.14 21.47 -56.45
CA LYS A 8 -14.61 20.10 -56.41
C LYS A 8 -13.10 20.21 -56.25
N VAL A 9 -12.55 19.75 -55.13
CA VAL A 9 -11.10 19.52 -55.01
C VAL A 9 -10.82 18.15 -55.61
N PHE A 10 -10.17 18.15 -56.78
CA PHE A 10 -9.57 16.95 -57.35
C PHE A 10 -8.32 16.61 -56.51
N SER A 11 -8.13 15.33 -56.19
CA SER A 11 -6.82 14.79 -55.87
C SER A 11 -5.90 15.09 -57.06
N CYS A 12 -5.00 16.04 -56.88
CA CYS A 12 -3.99 16.38 -57.86
C CYS A 12 -2.66 16.37 -57.11
N ALA A 13 -1.77 15.46 -57.48
CA ALA A 13 -0.36 15.56 -57.14
C ALA A 13 0.16 16.91 -57.67
N ILE A 14 0.30 17.89 -56.78
CA ILE A 14 0.93 19.17 -57.11
C ILE A 14 2.44 18.94 -56.98
N ALA A 15 3.05 18.42 -58.05
CA ALA A 15 4.49 18.53 -58.25
C ALA A 15 4.80 19.97 -58.68
N MET A 16 4.87 20.88 -57.71
CA MET A 16 5.30 22.26 -57.93
C MET A 16 6.45 22.56 -56.99
N THR A 17 7.68 22.51 -57.51
CA THR A 17 8.88 22.94 -56.79
C THR A 17 8.87 24.46 -56.67
N VAL A 18 8.18 24.98 -55.65
CA VAL A 18 8.29 26.36 -55.20
C VAL A 18 8.62 26.31 -53.72
N ALA A 19 9.78 26.84 -53.35
CA ALA A 19 10.12 27.07 -51.94
C ALA A 19 9.23 28.21 -51.41
N ILE A 20 8.02 27.87 -50.97
CA ILE A 20 7.12 28.77 -50.26
C ILE A 20 7.24 28.42 -48.79
N SER A 21 7.84 29.31 -47.99
CA SER A 21 7.74 29.23 -46.53
C SER A 21 6.32 29.65 -46.14
N ILE A 22 5.42 28.67 -46.05
CA ILE A 22 4.08 28.85 -45.49
C ILE A 22 4.16 28.32 -44.05
N PRO A 23 3.83 29.11 -43.01
CA PRO A 23 4.00 28.68 -41.62
C PRO A 23 3.02 27.56 -41.20
N ALA A 24 1.89 27.43 -41.89
CA ALA A 24 0.91 26.35 -41.69
C ALA A 24 0.13 26.08 -42.98
N ILE A 25 -0.12 24.80 -43.29
CA ILE A 25 -1.07 24.38 -44.33
C ILE A 25 -2.29 23.81 -43.60
N THR A 26 -3.48 24.30 -43.92
CA THR A 26 -4.73 23.70 -43.44
C THR A 26 -5.31 22.80 -44.52
N VAL A 27 -5.43 21.49 -44.26
CA VAL A 27 -6.13 20.55 -45.16
C VAL A 27 -7.51 20.27 -44.58
N LEU A 28 -8.55 20.75 -45.26
CA LEU A 28 -9.93 20.41 -44.92
C LEU A 28 -10.23 19.01 -45.48
N ALA A 29 -10.28 17.99 -44.62
CA ALA A 29 -10.78 16.68 -45.00
C ALA A 29 -12.31 16.75 -45.15
N GLU A 30 -12.85 16.35 -46.31
CA GLU A 30 -14.29 16.11 -46.45
C GLU A 30 -14.69 14.88 -45.62
N ASP A 31 -15.85 14.94 -44.97
CA ASP A 31 -16.49 13.81 -44.27
C ASP A 31 -16.90 12.75 -45.31
N THR A 32 -15.95 11.91 -45.73
CA THR A 32 -16.18 10.87 -46.74
C THR A 32 -16.55 9.57 -46.04
N THR A 33 -17.84 9.37 -45.79
CA THR A 33 -18.43 8.08 -45.35
C THR A 33 -18.44 7.02 -46.46
N ASN A 34 -17.46 7.02 -47.39
CA ASN A 34 -17.53 6.21 -48.61
C ASN A 34 -16.73 4.90 -48.45
N GLU A 35 -17.43 3.77 -48.36
CA GLU A 35 -16.93 2.43 -48.04
C GLU A 35 -15.96 1.78 -49.08
N ASN A 36 -15.45 2.52 -50.07
CA ASN A 36 -14.74 1.92 -51.22
C ASN A 36 -13.44 2.61 -51.66
N GLU A 37 -12.87 3.56 -50.89
CA GLU A 37 -11.54 4.11 -51.22
C GLU A 37 -10.43 3.41 -50.43
N THR A 38 -9.49 2.84 -51.18
CA THR A 38 -8.59 1.75 -50.76
C THR A 38 -7.36 2.16 -49.95
N ASN A 39 -7.19 3.44 -49.60
CA ASN A 39 -6.20 3.98 -48.65
C ASN A 39 -6.41 5.50 -48.59
N ALA A 40 -6.64 6.08 -47.41
CA ALA A 40 -6.54 7.52 -47.22
C ALA A 40 -5.09 7.88 -46.86
N THR A 41 -4.19 7.84 -47.85
CA THR A 41 -2.81 8.26 -47.64
C THR A 41 -2.74 9.79 -47.79
N VAL A 42 -2.39 10.50 -46.72
CA VAL A 42 -1.95 11.91 -46.84
C VAL A 42 -0.48 11.89 -47.22
N GLU A 43 -0.18 11.70 -48.51
CA GLU A 43 1.19 11.84 -49.03
C GLU A 43 1.55 13.32 -49.15
N ILE A 44 2.47 13.79 -48.32
CA ILE A 44 3.08 15.12 -48.45
C ILE A 44 4.39 14.97 -49.23
N GLU A 45 4.31 14.97 -50.56
CA GLU A 45 5.47 14.77 -51.46
C GLU A 45 6.41 16.00 -51.57
N THR A 46 6.18 17.09 -50.83
CA THR A 46 6.96 18.33 -50.96
C THR A 46 7.63 18.75 -49.65
N SER A 47 8.86 19.25 -49.75
CA SER A 47 9.62 19.81 -48.63
C SER A 47 8.89 20.98 -48.00
N PHE A 48 8.25 20.75 -46.85
CA PHE A 48 7.55 21.74 -46.07
C PHE A 48 8.18 21.81 -44.66
N ASP A 49 8.79 22.95 -44.34
CA ASP A 49 9.20 23.30 -42.98
C ASP A 49 8.04 24.07 -42.33
N GLY A 50 7.17 23.38 -41.59
CA GLY A 50 6.01 23.99 -40.90
C GLY A 50 5.10 22.96 -40.22
N SER A 51 4.04 23.44 -39.56
CA SER A 51 2.98 22.58 -38.97
C SER A 51 1.87 22.33 -39.99
N LEU A 52 1.42 21.08 -40.14
CA LEU A 52 0.22 20.75 -40.92
C LEU A 52 -0.95 20.63 -39.95
N ASP A 53 -1.86 21.60 -40.01
CA ASP A 53 -3.07 21.60 -39.21
C ASP A 53 -4.19 20.95 -40.04
N VAL A 54 -4.61 19.74 -39.68
CA VAL A 54 -5.79 19.12 -40.33
C VAL A 54 -7.01 19.59 -39.56
N GLU A 55 -7.43 20.84 -39.78
CA GLU A 55 -8.63 21.39 -39.15
C GLU A 55 -9.89 20.79 -39.80
N GLY A 56 -10.54 19.92 -39.06
CA GLY A 56 -11.97 19.66 -39.22
C GLY A 56 -12.58 19.41 -37.84
N ALA A 57 -13.53 20.27 -37.46
CA ALA A 57 -14.30 20.05 -36.24
C ALA A 57 -15.20 18.82 -36.44
N GLY A 58 -14.80 17.64 -35.94
CA GLY A 58 -15.58 16.42 -36.07
C GLY A 58 -14.88 15.15 -35.57
N ASN A 59 -15.66 14.07 -35.45
CA ASN A 59 -15.13 12.71 -35.26
C ASN A 59 -14.81 12.13 -36.64
N TYR A 60 -13.64 11.52 -36.80
CA TYR A 60 -13.23 10.90 -38.06
C TYR A 60 -13.36 9.38 -37.98
N SER A 61 -13.87 8.74 -39.03
CA SER A 61 -13.99 7.28 -39.14
C SER A 61 -13.31 6.78 -40.41
N TYR A 62 -12.32 5.91 -40.27
CA TYR A 62 -11.54 5.35 -41.39
C TYR A 62 -11.70 3.83 -41.46
N ASN A 63 -11.82 3.29 -42.67
CA ASN A 63 -11.93 1.84 -42.88
C ASN A 63 -10.55 1.14 -43.04
N HIS A 64 -9.44 1.89 -43.01
CA HIS A 64 -8.08 1.44 -43.30
C HIS A 64 -7.04 2.19 -42.44
N ASP A 65 -5.76 1.77 -42.52
CA ASP A 65 -4.69 2.28 -41.68
C ASP A 65 -4.42 3.76 -41.98
N LEU A 66 -4.25 4.60 -40.95
CA LEU A 66 -3.71 5.94 -41.14
C LEU A 66 -2.19 5.87 -41.16
N ASN A 67 -1.64 5.77 -42.37
CA ASN A 67 -0.20 5.85 -42.61
C ASN A 67 0.21 7.31 -42.80
N TYR A 68 1.09 7.80 -41.93
CA TYR A 68 1.72 9.10 -42.08
C TYR A 68 3.19 8.88 -42.42
N GLU A 69 3.55 9.18 -43.67
CA GLU A 69 4.94 9.13 -44.12
C GLU A 69 5.43 10.56 -44.36
N ALA A 70 6.41 10.99 -43.56
CA ALA A 70 7.12 12.25 -43.78
C ALA A 70 8.53 11.95 -44.30
N SER A 71 8.91 12.54 -45.43
CA SER A 71 10.23 12.32 -46.06
C SER A 71 11.31 13.31 -45.60
N ASN A 72 10.95 14.33 -44.80
CA ASN A 72 11.88 15.34 -44.27
C ASN A 72 11.67 15.54 -42.76
N SER A 73 12.65 16.18 -42.10
CA SER A 73 12.68 16.49 -40.67
C SER A 73 11.69 17.62 -40.29
N GLY A 74 10.96 17.49 -39.18
CA GLY A 74 10.29 18.63 -38.50
C GLY A 74 8.78 18.76 -38.69
N TYR A 75 8.06 17.69 -39.04
CA TYR A 75 6.61 17.74 -39.23
C TYR A 75 5.85 17.51 -37.92
N ALA A 76 4.92 18.42 -37.63
CA ALA A 76 3.87 18.23 -36.65
C ALA A 76 2.52 18.12 -37.36
N ILE A 77 1.81 17.01 -37.12
CA ILE A 77 0.45 16.78 -37.62
C ILE A 77 -0.50 16.84 -36.43
N GLU A 78 -1.54 17.65 -36.52
CA GLU A 78 -2.56 17.80 -35.47
C GLU A 78 -3.94 17.37 -35.99
N VAL A 79 -4.61 16.49 -35.24
CA VAL A 79 -5.97 16.04 -35.46
C VAL A 79 -6.85 16.63 -34.35
N THR A 80 -7.75 17.55 -34.72
CA THR A 80 -8.51 18.37 -33.77
C THR A 80 -9.62 17.65 -33.00
N GLY A 81 -9.92 16.39 -33.30
CA GLY A 81 -11.02 15.61 -32.72
C GLY A 81 -10.66 14.17 -32.39
N SER A 82 -11.68 13.33 -32.16
CA SER A 82 -11.50 11.89 -31.95
C SER A 82 -11.33 11.15 -33.28
N SER A 83 -10.57 10.05 -33.25
CA SER A 83 -10.31 9.17 -34.40
C SER A 83 -10.85 7.77 -34.14
N THR A 84 -11.53 7.19 -35.13
CA THR A 84 -11.94 5.79 -35.14
C THR A 84 -11.41 5.11 -36.40
N SER A 85 -10.76 3.96 -36.27
CA SER A 85 -10.28 3.13 -37.39
C SER A 85 -10.85 1.71 -37.29
N SER A 86 -11.10 1.06 -38.42
CA SER A 86 -11.39 -0.39 -38.47
C SER A 86 -10.14 -1.25 -38.72
N SER A 87 -8.97 -0.63 -38.66
CA SER A 87 -7.65 -1.26 -38.77
C SER A 87 -6.63 -0.56 -37.85
N THR A 88 -5.32 -0.67 -38.08
CA THR A 88 -4.32 0.02 -37.23
C THR A 88 -4.56 1.53 -37.26
N GLY A 89 -4.84 2.10 -36.09
CA GLY A 89 -5.22 3.49 -35.93
C GLY A 89 -4.15 4.43 -36.46
N PHE A 90 -2.89 4.22 -36.09
CA PHE A 90 -1.78 5.04 -36.53
C PHE A 90 -0.55 4.20 -36.81
N LYS A 91 0.11 4.43 -37.95
CA LYS A 91 1.39 3.81 -38.28
C LYS A 91 2.38 4.87 -38.75
N ASP A 92 3.48 5.02 -38.01
CA ASP A 92 4.61 5.86 -38.40
C ASP A 92 5.61 5.06 -39.25
N ALA A 93 6.17 5.71 -40.26
CA ALA A 93 7.21 5.18 -41.12
C ALA A 93 8.58 5.77 -40.73
N ASN A 94 9.26 5.16 -39.76
CA ASN A 94 10.70 5.32 -39.48
C ASN A 94 11.22 6.76 -39.49
N ASN A 95 10.44 7.73 -38.98
CA ASN A 95 10.84 9.13 -38.98
C ASN A 95 10.89 9.68 -37.55
N SER A 96 12.12 9.81 -37.03
CA SER A 96 12.38 10.33 -35.68
C SER A 96 11.87 11.75 -35.42
N ASP A 97 11.65 12.55 -36.47
CA ASP A 97 11.24 13.94 -36.35
C ASP A 97 9.72 14.15 -36.55
N LEU A 98 8.95 13.07 -36.78
CA LEU A 98 7.50 13.16 -36.90
C LEU A 98 6.87 13.27 -35.50
N THR A 99 6.01 14.27 -35.31
CA THR A 99 5.11 14.35 -34.15
C THR A 99 3.66 14.37 -34.60
N LEU A 100 2.88 13.39 -34.19
CA LEU A 100 1.44 13.32 -34.41
C LEU A 100 0.70 13.60 -33.11
N THR A 101 -0.28 14.50 -33.14
CA THR A 101 -1.12 14.81 -31.97
C THR A 101 -2.60 14.63 -32.32
N VAL A 102 -3.30 13.85 -31.49
CA VAL A 102 -4.75 13.68 -31.55
C VAL A 102 -5.38 14.34 -30.33
N ASN A 103 -6.24 15.34 -30.54
CA ASN A 103 -6.84 16.13 -29.47
C ASN A 103 -8.08 15.49 -28.82
N GLY A 104 -8.52 14.33 -29.30
CA GLY A 104 -9.62 13.55 -28.75
C GLY A 104 -9.26 12.11 -28.42
N ASP A 105 -10.28 11.26 -28.37
CA ASP A 105 -10.14 9.83 -28.13
C ASP A 105 -9.70 9.10 -29.41
N VAL A 106 -8.99 7.98 -29.25
CA VAL A 106 -8.63 7.08 -30.36
C VAL A 106 -9.27 5.73 -30.15
N ASN A 107 -9.99 5.22 -31.15
CA ASN A 107 -10.66 3.92 -31.10
C ASN A 107 -10.28 3.06 -32.30
N ALA A 108 -9.55 1.97 -32.07
CA ALA A 108 -9.26 0.96 -33.09
C ALA A 108 -10.25 -0.21 -32.95
N THR A 109 -11.07 -0.44 -33.96
CA THR A 109 -12.08 -1.52 -33.99
C THR A 109 -11.63 -2.63 -34.93
N GLN A 110 -12.04 -3.87 -34.65
CA GLN A 110 -11.64 -5.00 -35.49
C GLN A 110 -12.49 -5.03 -36.76
N GLY A 111 -11.88 -4.80 -37.93
CA GLY A 111 -12.53 -5.03 -39.22
C GLY A 111 -12.80 -6.51 -39.52
N ASN A 112 -13.48 -6.80 -40.64
CA ASN A 112 -13.84 -8.18 -41.07
C ASN A 112 -12.64 -9.11 -41.38
N GLU A 113 -11.41 -8.59 -41.40
CA GLU A 113 -10.19 -9.36 -41.64
C GLU A 113 -9.37 -9.45 -40.35
N GLN A 114 -8.87 -10.65 -40.01
CA GLN A 114 -8.06 -10.99 -38.84
C GLN A 114 -6.68 -10.27 -38.77
N ALA A 115 -6.53 -9.12 -39.42
CA ALA A 115 -5.29 -8.37 -39.42
C ALA A 115 -5.11 -7.67 -38.06
N ASN A 116 -3.87 -7.69 -37.55
CA ASN A 116 -3.38 -7.06 -36.33
C ASN A 116 -3.82 -5.59 -36.24
N THR A 117 -5.01 -5.33 -35.70
CA THR A 117 -5.53 -4.00 -35.48
C THR A 117 -4.91 -3.45 -34.21
N SER A 118 -4.01 -2.48 -34.33
CA SER A 118 -3.37 -1.82 -33.19
C SER A 118 -3.86 -0.38 -33.05
N ILE A 119 -3.84 0.21 -31.86
CA ILE A 119 -4.07 1.66 -31.72
C ILE A 119 -2.97 2.41 -32.46
N ALA A 120 -1.72 2.01 -32.24
CA ALA A 120 -0.57 2.66 -32.82
C ALA A 120 0.61 1.70 -32.99
N TYR A 121 1.32 1.86 -34.11
CA TYR A 121 2.63 1.32 -34.37
C TYR A 121 3.60 2.47 -34.70
N VAL A 122 4.47 2.81 -33.76
CA VAL A 122 5.42 3.92 -33.88
C VAL A 122 6.83 3.34 -33.93
N ASN A 123 7.46 3.43 -35.10
CA ASN A 123 8.85 3.05 -35.30
C ASN A 123 9.64 4.34 -35.53
N ASP A 124 10.30 4.84 -34.49
CA ASP A 124 10.78 6.23 -34.35
C ASP A 124 9.63 7.28 -34.38
N GLY A 125 9.88 8.51 -33.89
CA GLY A 125 8.90 9.60 -33.87
C GLY A 125 8.13 9.74 -32.56
N THR A 126 7.03 10.52 -32.55
CA THR A 126 6.21 10.75 -31.35
C THR A 126 4.71 10.80 -31.69
N LEU A 127 3.90 10.01 -30.97
CA LEU A 127 2.45 10.09 -30.99
C LEU A 127 1.92 10.62 -29.65
N ASN A 128 1.08 11.66 -29.68
CA ASN A 128 0.37 12.20 -28.53
C ASN A 128 -1.13 12.02 -28.70
N ILE A 129 -1.79 11.41 -27.72
CA ILE A 129 -3.25 11.26 -27.64
C ILE A 129 -3.72 12.01 -26.39
N ASN A 130 -4.49 13.08 -26.58
CA ASN A 130 -4.97 13.92 -25.49
C ASN A 130 -6.27 13.39 -24.83
N GLY A 131 -6.90 12.37 -25.41
CA GLY A 131 -8.02 11.64 -24.84
C GLY A 131 -7.66 10.22 -24.39
N ASN A 132 -8.66 9.34 -24.39
CA ASN A 132 -8.52 7.91 -24.13
C ASN A 132 -8.14 7.15 -25.39
N ALA A 133 -7.58 5.95 -25.23
CA ALA A 133 -7.34 5.04 -26.34
C ALA A 133 -8.00 3.68 -26.09
N THR A 134 -8.77 3.20 -27.07
CA THR A 134 -9.44 1.90 -27.02
C THR A 134 -9.10 1.06 -28.23
N SER A 135 -8.86 -0.24 -28.04
CA SER A 135 -8.67 -1.20 -29.13
C SER A 135 -9.51 -2.45 -28.93
N GLU A 136 -10.05 -3.03 -30.00
CA GLU A 136 -10.59 -4.40 -30.01
C GLU A 136 -9.54 -5.46 -30.40
N GLY A 137 -8.34 -5.03 -30.81
CA GLY A 137 -7.21 -5.89 -31.22
C GLY A 137 -5.98 -5.75 -30.31
N GLU A 138 -4.82 -5.54 -30.92
CA GLU A 138 -3.58 -5.16 -30.24
C GLU A 138 -3.64 -3.71 -29.74
N GLY A 139 -2.78 -3.34 -28.80
CA GLY A 139 -2.73 -1.98 -28.27
C GLY A 139 -1.68 -1.09 -28.93
N LEU A 140 -0.66 -0.71 -28.16
CA LEU A 140 0.39 0.24 -28.52
C LEU A 140 1.69 -0.51 -28.77
N ASN A 141 2.35 -0.19 -29.88
CA ASN A 141 3.62 -0.77 -30.27
C ASN A 141 4.62 0.36 -30.56
N ALA A 142 5.65 0.51 -29.73
CA ALA A 142 6.71 1.49 -29.92
C ALA A 142 8.08 0.81 -30.08
N TYR A 143 8.79 1.20 -31.13
CA TYR A 143 10.14 0.74 -31.46
C TYR A 143 11.01 1.97 -31.72
N GLY A 144 11.75 2.44 -30.71
CA GLY A 144 12.58 3.66 -30.80
C GLY A 144 11.84 5.00 -30.79
N GLY A 145 10.51 5.02 -30.95
CA GLY A 145 9.68 6.22 -30.84
C GLY A 145 8.90 6.32 -29.53
N ASP A 146 8.15 7.43 -29.36
CA ASP A 146 7.42 7.72 -28.13
C ASP A 146 5.90 7.72 -28.35
N ILE A 147 5.14 7.20 -27.40
CA ILE A 147 3.68 7.26 -27.39
C ILE A 147 3.21 7.84 -26.05
N ASN A 148 2.43 8.92 -26.07
CA ASN A 148 1.91 9.58 -24.89
C ASN A 148 0.38 9.61 -24.92
N ILE A 149 -0.28 9.13 -23.86
CA ILE A 149 -1.73 9.12 -23.69
C ILE A 149 -2.10 9.84 -22.39
N LYS A 150 -2.97 10.85 -22.49
CA LYS A 150 -3.46 11.60 -21.31
C LYS A 150 -4.63 10.93 -20.59
N GLY A 151 -5.39 10.09 -21.27
CA GLY A 151 -6.49 9.32 -20.71
C GLY A 151 -6.12 7.88 -20.35
N ASP A 152 -7.14 7.04 -20.35
CA ASP A 152 -7.05 5.60 -20.10
C ASP A 152 -6.73 4.82 -21.39
N LEU A 153 -6.13 3.64 -21.23
CA LEU A 153 -5.95 2.66 -22.29
C LEU A 153 -6.83 1.43 -22.02
N THR A 154 -7.74 1.11 -22.95
CA THR A 154 -8.59 -0.09 -22.85
C THR A 154 -8.42 -1.00 -24.04
N ILE A 155 -8.08 -2.26 -23.81
CA ILE A 155 -7.99 -3.29 -24.86
C ILE A 155 -9.08 -4.33 -24.62
N GLY A 156 -10.05 -4.38 -25.52
CA GLY A 156 -11.22 -5.26 -25.49
C GLY A 156 -11.02 -6.63 -26.13
N SER A 157 -9.77 -7.01 -26.43
CA SER A 157 -9.48 -8.24 -27.19
C SER A 157 -9.35 -9.48 -26.31
N ASP A 158 -10.20 -10.48 -26.57
CA ASP A 158 -10.13 -11.79 -25.93
C ASP A 158 -8.96 -12.67 -26.43
N ASP A 159 -8.21 -12.23 -27.45
CA ASP A 159 -7.09 -13.00 -27.98
C ASP A 159 -5.90 -13.01 -27.01
N THR A 160 -5.51 -14.23 -26.64
CA THR A 160 -4.34 -14.56 -25.80
C THR A 160 -3.01 -14.05 -26.36
N ASN A 161 -2.92 -13.84 -27.67
CA ASN A 161 -1.69 -13.42 -28.35
C ASN A 161 -1.56 -11.89 -28.41
N ASN A 162 -2.65 -11.15 -28.23
CA ASN A 162 -2.62 -9.69 -28.34
C ASN A 162 -1.97 -9.09 -27.09
N THR A 163 -0.93 -8.28 -27.31
CA THR A 163 -0.28 -7.48 -26.27
C THR A 163 -0.82 -6.06 -26.32
N ALA A 164 -1.08 -5.47 -25.16
CA ALA A 164 -1.64 -4.12 -25.09
C ALA A 164 -0.58 -3.03 -25.18
N ILE A 165 0.62 -3.27 -24.68
CA ILE A 165 1.72 -2.32 -24.72
C ILE A 165 3.00 -3.08 -25.02
N ILE A 166 3.70 -2.70 -26.08
CA ILE A 166 5.06 -3.13 -26.39
C ILE A 166 5.94 -1.89 -26.49
N SER A 167 6.84 -1.72 -25.52
CA SER A 167 7.90 -0.71 -25.53
C SER A 167 9.24 -1.42 -25.78
N ASN A 168 9.88 -1.11 -26.91
CA ASN A 168 11.11 -1.73 -27.34
C ASN A 168 12.14 -0.71 -27.87
N ASN A 169 13.42 -1.09 -27.92
CA ASN A 169 14.52 -0.34 -28.53
C ASN A 169 14.63 1.13 -28.05
N ASN A 170 14.65 1.37 -26.73
CA ASN A 170 14.68 2.71 -26.12
C ASN A 170 13.44 3.61 -26.39
N SER A 171 12.29 3.03 -26.75
CA SER A 171 11.02 3.78 -26.81
C SER A 171 10.50 4.16 -25.43
N ASN A 172 9.64 5.18 -25.37
CA ASN A 172 8.88 5.53 -24.17
C ASN A 172 7.38 5.49 -24.44
N ILE A 173 6.65 4.74 -23.62
CA ILE A 173 5.18 4.77 -23.62
C ILE A 173 4.71 5.36 -22.29
N ASN A 174 3.98 6.48 -22.33
CA ASN A 174 3.48 7.18 -21.15
C ASN A 174 1.96 7.23 -21.18
N ILE A 175 1.30 6.65 -20.19
CA ILE A 175 -0.16 6.66 -20.02
C ILE A 175 -0.48 7.29 -18.69
N THR A 176 -1.27 8.36 -18.66
CA THR A 176 -1.59 9.07 -17.42
C THR A 176 -2.69 8.36 -16.62
N GLY A 177 -3.63 7.71 -17.32
CA GLY A 177 -4.76 7.01 -16.73
C GLY A 177 -4.52 5.54 -16.41
N ASP A 178 -5.63 4.82 -16.27
CA ASP A 178 -5.67 3.38 -16.02
C ASP A 178 -5.47 2.59 -17.31
N VAL A 179 -5.05 1.34 -17.16
CA VAL A 179 -4.77 0.45 -18.29
C VAL A 179 -5.50 -0.87 -18.04
N THR A 180 -6.57 -1.12 -18.80
CA THR A 180 -7.44 -2.31 -18.67
C THR A 180 -7.37 -3.24 -19.89
N LYS A 181 -7.17 -4.56 -19.66
CA LYS A 181 -7.44 -5.61 -20.68
C LYS A 181 -8.66 -6.43 -20.31
N ASN A 182 -9.61 -6.51 -21.23
CA ASN A 182 -10.61 -7.57 -21.23
C ASN A 182 -10.05 -8.72 -22.09
N GLY A 183 -9.82 -9.89 -21.50
CA GLY A 183 -9.28 -11.05 -22.20
C GLY A 183 -7.97 -11.59 -21.62
N SER A 184 -7.50 -12.71 -22.17
CA SER A 184 -6.27 -13.41 -21.76
C SER A 184 -5.03 -12.82 -22.45
N GLY A 185 -3.82 -12.81 -21.85
CA GLY A 185 -2.57 -12.50 -22.57
C GLY A 185 -1.44 -11.94 -21.70
N VAL A 186 -0.38 -11.38 -22.32
CA VAL A 186 0.62 -10.52 -21.65
C VAL A 186 0.26 -9.08 -21.97
N TYR A 187 0.19 -8.21 -20.96
CA TYR A 187 -0.42 -6.90 -21.13
C TYR A 187 0.59 -5.81 -21.49
N ALA A 188 1.65 -5.66 -20.71
CA ALA A 188 2.74 -4.74 -21.01
C ALA A 188 4.06 -5.47 -21.11
N ILE A 189 4.78 -5.23 -22.20
CA ILE A 189 6.14 -5.72 -22.45
C ILE A 189 7.04 -4.50 -22.57
N SER A 190 8.06 -4.41 -21.73
CA SER A 190 9.16 -3.45 -21.90
C SER A 190 10.48 -4.20 -22.00
N GLN A 191 11.17 -4.03 -23.11
CA GLN A 191 12.36 -4.78 -23.45
C GLN A 191 13.37 -3.97 -24.27
N SER A 192 14.62 -4.43 -24.33
CA SER A 192 15.74 -3.75 -25.01
C SER A 192 15.78 -2.25 -24.65
N SER A 193 15.78 -1.96 -23.34
CA SER A 193 15.80 -0.60 -22.78
C SER A 193 14.56 0.27 -23.08
N GLY A 194 13.44 -0.33 -23.53
CA GLY A 194 12.15 0.36 -23.59
C GLY A 194 11.61 0.70 -22.19
N ASN A 195 10.93 1.85 -22.09
CA ASN A 195 10.31 2.36 -20.87
C ASN A 195 8.79 2.45 -21.03
N THR A 196 8.03 2.01 -20.02
CA THR A 196 6.58 2.24 -19.93
C THR A 196 6.21 2.86 -18.59
N ASN A 197 5.54 4.01 -18.60
CA ASN A 197 5.02 4.69 -17.43
C ASN A 197 3.49 4.72 -17.44
N ILE A 198 2.86 4.27 -16.35
CA ILE A 198 1.42 4.18 -16.17
C ILE A 198 1.04 4.93 -14.90
N GLY A 199 0.25 6.00 -15.03
CA GLY A 199 -0.18 6.85 -13.91
C GLY A 199 -1.31 6.25 -13.07
N GLY A 200 -2.08 5.32 -13.64
CA GLY A 200 -3.19 4.63 -12.99
C GLY A 200 -2.88 3.21 -12.53
N ASP A 201 -3.96 2.44 -12.36
CA ASP A 201 -3.94 1.01 -12.07
C ASP A 201 -3.83 0.19 -13.38
N VAL A 202 -3.24 -1.00 -13.28
CA VAL A 202 -3.21 -2.00 -14.36
C VAL A 202 -4.12 -3.16 -13.97
N ASN A 203 -5.16 -3.42 -14.77
CA ASN A 203 -6.13 -4.47 -14.49
C ASN A 203 -6.25 -5.44 -15.67
N VAL A 204 -5.95 -6.71 -15.40
CA VAL A 204 -5.96 -7.79 -16.39
C VAL A 204 -6.88 -8.90 -15.92
N VAL A 205 -8.00 -9.05 -16.64
CA VAL A 205 -9.08 -9.96 -16.27
C VAL A 205 -8.65 -11.42 -16.39
N ASP A 206 -7.85 -11.78 -17.40
CA ASP A 206 -7.30 -13.12 -17.58
C ASP A 206 -5.83 -13.07 -18.06
N GLY A 207 -4.99 -13.98 -17.56
CA GLY A 207 -3.59 -14.08 -17.96
C GLY A 207 -2.62 -13.19 -17.16
N ARG A 208 -1.47 -12.89 -17.77
CA ARG A 208 -0.35 -12.20 -17.13
C ARG A 208 -0.43 -10.71 -17.37
N ALA A 209 -0.19 -9.90 -16.34
CA ALA A 209 -0.19 -8.45 -16.54
C ALA A 209 1.12 -7.97 -17.17
N ILE A 210 2.23 -8.01 -16.45
CA ILE A 210 3.44 -7.31 -16.89
C ILE A 210 4.60 -8.27 -17.10
N LEU A 211 5.30 -8.12 -18.23
CA LEU A 211 6.60 -8.70 -18.51
C LEU A 211 7.62 -7.56 -18.73
N VAL A 212 8.73 -7.59 -18.01
CA VAL A 212 9.86 -6.68 -18.21
C VAL A 212 11.10 -7.52 -18.40
N SER A 213 11.78 -7.36 -19.54
CA SER A 213 12.95 -8.16 -19.91
C SER A 213 14.03 -7.29 -20.54
N ASP A 214 15.24 -7.83 -20.74
CA ASP A 214 16.32 -7.20 -21.53
C ASP A 214 16.58 -5.72 -21.17
N SER A 215 16.75 -5.46 -19.87
CA SER A 215 16.99 -4.12 -19.30
C SER A 215 15.86 -3.11 -19.55
N GLY A 216 14.63 -3.57 -19.74
CA GLY A 216 13.44 -2.71 -19.81
C GLY A 216 13.06 -2.11 -18.46
N GLU A 217 12.21 -1.08 -18.50
CA GLU A 217 11.69 -0.42 -17.30
C GLU A 217 10.17 -0.25 -17.37
N ILE A 218 9.47 -0.59 -16.29
CA ILE A 218 8.05 -0.26 -16.12
C ILE A 218 7.81 0.43 -14.78
N ASN A 219 7.04 1.52 -14.81
CA ASN A 219 6.57 2.24 -13.63
C ASN A 219 5.04 2.32 -13.64
N VAL A 220 4.38 1.73 -12.65
CA VAL A 220 2.93 1.81 -12.41
C VAL A 220 2.71 2.57 -11.11
N ALA A 221 2.10 3.75 -11.16
CA ALA A 221 1.84 4.52 -9.94
C ALA A 221 0.70 3.92 -9.09
N GLY A 222 -0.22 3.19 -9.72
CA GLY A 222 -1.31 2.46 -9.08
C GLY A 222 -0.96 1.05 -8.62
N SER A 223 -1.97 0.19 -8.65
CA SER A 223 -1.90 -1.25 -8.35
C SER A 223 -1.82 -2.07 -9.64
N VAL A 224 -1.24 -3.26 -9.56
CA VAL A 224 -1.27 -4.25 -10.65
C VAL A 224 -2.12 -5.43 -10.20
N ILE A 225 -3.20 -5.70 -10.92
CA ILE A 225 -4.15 -6.77 -10.64
C ILE A 225 -4.20 -7.69 -11.86
N ALA A 226 -3.90 -8.97 -11.63
CA ALA A 226 -3.94 -9.99 -12.66
C ALA A 226 -4.62 -11.26 -12.15
N ASN A 227 -5.15 -12.04 -13.07
CA ASN A 227 -5.68 -13.37 -12.73
C ASN A 227 -4.53 -14.38 -12.55
N ASP A 228 -3.50 -14.35 -13.39
CA ASP A 228 -2.34 -15.24 -13.31
C ASP A 228 -1.13 -14.51 -12.68
N THR A 229 0.05 -14.50 -13.33
CA THR A 229 1.22 -13.73 -12.88
C THR A 229 1.02 -12.24 -13.14
N ALA A 230 1.06 -11.44 -12.08
CA ALA A 230 0.94 -9.99 -12.19
C ALA A 230 2.24 -9.35 -12.74
N LEU A 231 3.41 -9.79 -12.28
CA LEU A 231 4.69 -9.30 -12.79
C LEU A 231 5.69 -10.41 -13.04
N MET A 232 6.37 -10.35 -14.18
CA MET A 232 7.56 -11.10 -14.50
C MET A 232 8.68 -10.12 -14.85
N VAL A 233 9.75 -10.08 -14.06
CA VAL A 233 10.86 -9.11 -14.19
C VAL A 233 12.18 -9.85 -14.33
N THR A 234 12.81 -9.76 -15.50
CA THR A 234 14.01 -10.54 -15.83
C THR A 234 15.05 -9.75 -16.63
N GLY A 235 16.27 -10.26 -16.78
CA GLY A 235 17.29 -9.71 -17.69
C GLY A 235 17.80 -8.33 -17.28
N GLY A 236 18.04 -8.12 -15.98
CA GLY A 236 18.53 -6.85 -15.44
C GLY A 236 17.51 -5.71 -15.50
N SER A 237 16.22 -6.03 -15.62
CA SER A 237 15.15 -5.05 -15.80
C SER A 237 14.68 -4.44 -14.49
N THR A 238 13.88 -3.38 -14.57
CA THR A 238 13.30 -2.71 -13.39
C THR A 238 11.77 -2.62 -13.49
N ALA A 239 11.07 -2.99 -12.42
CA ALA A 239 9.64 -2.74 -12.29
C ALA A 239 9.31 -2.03 -10.97
N THR A 240 8.52 -0.97 -11.05
CA THR A 240 8.02 -0.21 -9.90
C THR A 240 6.49 -0.23 -9.90
N VAL A 241 5.89 -0.62 -8.78
CA VAL A 241 4.44 -0.54 -8.53
C VAL A 241 4.22 0.29 -7.27
N GLY A 242 3.52 1.42 -7.40
CA GLY A 242 3.33 2.38 -6.32
C GLY A 242 2.44 1.88 -5.19
N LYS A 243 1.50 0.98 -5.50
CA LYS A 243 0.55 0.39 -4.53
C LYS A 243 0.71 -1.13 -4.47
N ASN A 244 -0.39 -1.86 -4.62
CA ASN A 244 -0.46 -3.29 -4.36
C ASN A 244 -0.27 -4.09 -5.64
N VAL A 245 0.22 -5.31 -5.48
CA VAL A 245 0.23 -6.33 -6.54
C VAL A 245 -0.69 -7.47 -6.12
N VAL A 246 -1.60 -7.87 -6.98
CA VAL A 246 -2.62 -8.90 -6.67
C VAL A 246 -2.69 -9.93 -7.79
N SER A 247 -2.62 -11.21 -7.42
CA SER A 247 -2.89 -12.36 -8.30
C SER A 247 -4.08 -13.17 -7.78
N LEU A 248 -5.08 -13.39 -8.64
CA LEU A 248 -6.37 -13.99 -8.27
C LEU A 248 -6.44 -15.52 -8.46
N SER A 249 -5.59 -16.15 -9.29
CA SER A 249 -5.61 -17.57 -9.66
C SER A 249 -4.18 -18.18 -9.66
N GLY A 250 -3.53 -18.18 -8.50
CA GLY A 250 -2.08 -18.46 -8.41
C GLY A 250 -1.64 -19.86 -7.93
N ILE A 251 -2.38 -20.96 -8.14
CA ILE A 251 -1.93 -22.27 -7.61
C ILE A 251 -0.60 -22.73 -8.25
N TYR A 252 -0.45 -22.52 -9.56
CA TYR A 252 0.74 -22.96 -10.30
C TYR A 252 1.80 -21.85 -10.44
N ASN A 253 1.38 -20.66 -10.84
CA ASN A 253 2.27 -19.53 -11.09
C ASN A 253 2.29 -18.55 -9.92
N PRO A 254 3.40 -17.83 -9.72
CA PRO A 254 3.49 -16.82 -8.68
C PRO A 254 2.75 -15.55 -9.11
N ALA A 255 2.35 -14.73 -8.13
CA ALA A 255 1.93 -13.36 -8.42
C ALA A 255 3.08 -12.54 -9.01
N VAL A 256 4.29 -12.73 -8.48
CA VAL A 256 5.50 -12.09 -8.99
C VAL A 256 6.61 -13.10 -9.20
N GLN A 257 7.18 -13.09 -10.40
CA GLN A 257 8.43 -13.77 -10.72
C GLN A 257 9.50 -12.71 -11.01
N VAL A 258 10.64 -12.81 -10.35
CA VAL A 258 11.77 -11.88 -10.52
C VAL A 258 13.06 -12.67 -10.57
N ASP A 259 13.97 -12.34 -11.48
CA ASP A 259 15.32 -12.90 -11.41
C ASP A 259 16.24 -12.07 -10.52
N SER A 260 17.34 -12.68 -10.07
CA SER A 260 18.24 -12.04 -9.12
C SER A 260 19.09 -10.93 -9.74
N SER A 261 19.03 -10.73 -11.05
CA SER A 261 19.67 -9.59 -11.73
C SER A 261 18.79 -8.34 -11.77
N SER A 262 17.49 -8.49 -11.57
CA SER A 262 16.49 -7.45 -11.79
C SER A 262 16.12 -6.68 -10.52
N ASN A 263 15.53 -5.50 -10.70
CA ASN A 263 15.03 -4.66 -9.61
C ASN A 263 13.50 -4.65 -9.57
N LEU A 264 12.96 -4.80 -8.37
CA LEU A 264 11.52 -4.77 -8.12
C LEU A 264 11.22 -3.87 -6.93
N ILE A 265 10.30 -2.93 -7.12
CA ILE A 265 9.79 -2.05 -6.05
C ILE A 265 8.27 -2.17 -6.00
N ILE A 266 7.72 -2.52 -4.83
CA ILE A 266 6.28 -2.54 -4.56
C ILE A 266 6.02 -1.67 -3.32
N GLY A 267 5.30 -0.58 -3.51
CA GLY A 267 4.99 0.39 -2.45
C GLY A 267 3.94 -0.10 -1.43
N GLY A 268 3.14 -1.09 -1.80
CA GLY A 268 2.10 -1.71 -0.96
C GLY A 268 2.31 -3.20 -0.74
N ASP A 269 1.19 -3.92 -0.62
CA ASP A 269 1.15 -5.35 -0.33
C ASP A 269 1.27 -6.19 -1.60
N LEU A 270 1.88 -7.37 -1.47
CA LEU A 270 1.93 -8.41 -2.50
C LEU A 270 1.00 -9.56 -2.10
N ASN A 271 -0.11 -9.70 -2.82
CA ASN A 271 -1.18 -10.63 -2.48
C ASN A 271 -1.30 -11.73 -3.54
N ALA A 272 -1.28 -12.98 -3.09
CA ALA A 272 -1.54 -14.14 -3.92
C ALA A 272 -2.31 -15.20 -3.13
N ASN A 273 -3.14 -15.97 -3.82
CA ASN A 273 -3.83 -17.09 -3.17
C ASN A 273 -2.86 -18.21 -2.72
N TYR A 274 -1.76 -18.42 -3.43
CA TYR A 274 -0.84 -19.52 -3.14
C TYR A 274 0.64 -19.12 -3.13
N ARG A 275 1.20 -18.68 -4.27
CA ARG A 275 2.62 -18.31 -4.42
C ARG A 275 2.75 -16.80 -4.66
N PRO A 276 3.15 -15.98 -3.68
CA PRO A 276 3.25 -14.56 -3.90
C PRO A 276 4.54 -14.17 -4.63
N LEU A 277 5.71 -14.64 -4.19
CA LEU A 277 6.99 -14.23 -4.77
C LEU A 277 7.87 -15.42 -5.14
N TRP A 278 8.33 -15.45 -6.39
CA TRP A 278 9.36 -16.35 -6.90
C TRP A 278 10.60 -15.57 -7.31
N ILE A 279 11.74 -15.97 -6.77
CA ILE A 279 13.05 -15.41 -7.09
C ILE A 279 13.84 -16.46 -7.85
N MET A 280 14.28 -16.13 -9.07
CA MET A 280 15.17 -16.97 -9.88
C MET A 280 16.61 -16.49 -9.73
N ILE A 281 17.49 -17.30 -9.16
CA ILE A 281 18.92 -17.00 -9.10
C ILE A 281 19.51 -17.19 -10.50
N THR A 282 20.07 -16.12 -11.06
CA THR A 282 20.72 -16.09 -12.37
C THR A 282 22.19 -15.67 -12.22
N GLU A 283 23.04 -16.10 -13.15
CA GLU A 283 24.46 -15.75 -13.14
C GLU A 283 24.66 -14.23 -13.17
N GLY A 284 25.56 -13.72 -12.32
CA GLY A 284 25.85 -12.29 -12.21
C GLY A 284 24.76 -11.46 -11.53
N GLY A 285 23.70 -12.07 -11.01
CA GLY A 285 22.61 -11.36 -10.35
C GLY A 285 23.04 -10.63 -9.08
N ASN A 286 22.55 -9.42 -8.87
CA ASN A 286 22.78 -8.64 -7.65
C ASN A 286 21.70 -7.54 -7.45
N GLY A 287 20.54 -7.77 -8.05
CA GLY A 287 19.39 -6.88 -8.06
C GLY A 287 18.75 -6.71 -6.68
N THR A 288 17.73 -5.86 -6.64
CA THR A 288 17.07 -5.45 -5.40
C THR A 288 15.58 -5.70 -5.47
N ILE A 289 15.03 -6.32 -4.42
CA ILE A 289 13.60 -6.56 -4.28
C ILE A 289 13.15 -5.82 -3.04
N ASP A 290 12.31 -4.80 -3.22
CA ASP A 290 11.87 -3.88 -2.18
C ASP A 290 10.34 -3.86 -2.11
N ILE A 291 9.78 -4.53 -1.12
CA ILE A 291 8.34 -4.64 -0.89
C ILE A 291 8.02 -3.92 0.41
N LYS A 292 7.49 -2.70 0.33
CA LYS A 292 7.20 -1.86 1.50
C LYS A 292 6.03 -2.40 2.35
N GLY A 293 5.18 -3.23 1.77
CA GLY A 293 4.07 -3.90 2.45
C GLY A 293 4.32 -5.36 2.81
N THR A 294 3.21 -6.07 2.99
CA THR A 294 3.16 -7.47 3.42
C THR A 294 3.08 -8.40 2.22
N ILE A 295 3.86 -9.47 2.25
CA ILE A 295 3.72 -10.61 1.34
C ILE A 295 2.66 -11.55 1.93
N ASN A 296 1.52 -11.69 1.27
CA ASN A 296 0.41 -12.54 1.67
C ASN A 296 0.24 -13.72 0.69
N GLY A 297 0.18 -14.94 1.22
CA GLY A 297 -0.20 -16.11 0.45
C GLY A 297 -0.15 -17.43 1.23
N ASN A 298 -0.41 -18.55 0.56
CA ASN A 298 -0.25 -19.85 1.21
C ASN A 298 1.23 -20.18 1.48
N THR A 299 2.12 -19.73 0.59
CA THR A 299 3.58 -19.74 0.80
C THR A 299 4.09 -18.30 0.87
N GLY A 300 5.30 -18.07 1.38
CA GLY A 300 5.94 -16.74 1.30
C GLY A 300 6.84 -16.64 0.06
N ILE A 301 8.16 -16.58 0.25
CA ILE A 301 9.12 -16.39 -0.86
C ILE A 301 9.67 -17.75 -1.31
N GLN A 302 9.60 -18.04 -2.61
CA GLN A 302 10.24 -19.23 -3.17
C GLN A 302 11.53 -18.84 -3.86
N LEU A 303 12.60 -19.57 -3.58
CA LEU A 303 13.88 -19.39 -4.22
C LEU A 303 14.09 -20.54 -5.19
N ARG A 304 14.34 -20.20 -6.45
CA ARG A 304 14.67 -21.12 -7.53
C ARG A 304 16.02 -20.79 -8.11
N GLN A 305 16.70 -21.80 -8.60
CA GLN A 305 17.89 -21.62 -9.42
C GLN A 305 17.49 -21.80 -10.88
N ASP A 306 17.74 -20.79 -11.73
CA ASP A 306 17.67 -20.97 -13.17
C ASP A 306 19.06 -21.40 -13.66
N LEU A 307 19.16 -22.58 -14.22
CA LEU A 307 20.41 -23.30 -14.50
C LEU A 307 20.86 -23.16 -15.97
N TYR A 308 20.35 -22.16 -16.70
CA TYR A 308 20.81 -21.85 -18.06
C TYR A 308 22.22 -21.23 -18.03
N GLY A 309 23.24 -22.07 -17.88
CA GLY A 309 24.65 -21.66 -17.97
C GLY A 309 25.63 -22.57 -17.22
N LEU A 310 25.16 -23.26 -16.18
CA LEU A 310 25.95 -24.30 -15.51
C LEU A 310 25.85 -25.57 -16.37
N ASN A 311 26.94 -25.89 -17.06
CA ASN A 311 27.11 -27.10 -17.88
C ASN A 311 26.84 -28.36 -17.07
N ASN A 312 25.58 -28.78 -16.94
CA ASN A 312 25.14 -30.16 -16.79
C ASN A 312 23.64 -30.21 -16.42
N GLY A 313 22.81 -30.81 -17.27
CA GLY A 313 21.37 -30.93 -17.08
C GLY A 313 20.96 -31.90 -15.98
N MET A 314 20.03 -31.49 -15.10
CA MET A 314 19.46 -32.26 -13.99
C MET A 314 20.48 -32.74 -12.95
N TYR A 315 20.77 -31.91 -11.93
CA TYR A 315 21.61 -32.35 -10.83
C TYR A 315 21.03 -32.02 -9.46
N ASP A 316 21.06 -33.05 -8.64
CA ASP A 316 20.75 -33.14 -7.23
C ASP A 316 21.42 -32.01 -6.43
N ARG A 317 20.67 -31.30 -5.58
CA ARG A 317 21.19 -30.25 -4.67
C ARG A 317 22.35 -30.75 -3.79
N GLU A 318 22.48 -32.06 -3.60
CA GLU A 318 23.57 -32.69 -2.85
C GLU A 318 24.90 -32.78 -3.63
N ALA A 319 24.89 -32.52 -4.94
CA ALA A 319 26.07 -32.59 -5.82
C ALA A 319 26.76 -31.24 -6.08
N LEU A 320 26.25 -30.12 -5.55
CA LEU A 320 26.85 -28.79 -5.71
C LEU A 320 28.18 -28.69 -4.96
N THR A 321 29.23 -28.23 -5.65
CA THR A 321 30.53 -27.97 -5.03
C THR A 321 30.47 -26.73 -4.14
N ASP A 322 31.45 -26.56 -3.23
CA ASP A 322 31.51 -25.36 -2.40
C ASP A 322 31.74 -24.07 -3.21
N GLU A 323 32.40 -24.18 -4.38
CA GLU A 323 32.55 -23.07 -5.32
C GLU A 323 31.21 -22.70 -5.97
N ASP A 324 30.42 -23.68 -6.42
CA ASP A 324 29.08 -23.43 -6.97
C ASP A 324 28.17 -22.73 -5.95
N LYS A 325 28.21 -23.19 -4.69
CA LYS A 325 27.43 -22.57 -3.60
C LYS A 325 27.86 -21.12 -3.36
N GLN A 326 29.16 -20.84 -3.35
CA GLN A 326 29.66 -19.47 -3.17
C GLN A 326 29.24 -18.55 -4.32
N ASN A 327 29.28 -19.05 -5.56
CA ASN A 327 28.80 -18.31 -6.72
C ASN A 327 27.30 -18.02 -6.60
N LEU A 328 26.48 -19.01 -6.24
CA LEU A 328 25.04 -18.82 -6.03
C LEU A 328 24.74 -17.82 -4.91
N ILE A 329 25.49 -17.86 -3.81
CA ILE A 329 25.38 -16.88 -2.71
C ILE A 329 25.71 -15.47 -3.20
N ALA A 330 26.76 -15.33 -4.01
CA ALA A 330 27.15 -14.05 -4.60
C ALA A 330 26.07 -13.51 -5.57
N PHE A 331 25.23 -14.38 -6.12
CA PHE A 331 24.16 -14.03 -7.04
C PHE A 331 22.80 -13.78 -6.36
N LEU A 332 22.72 -13.85 -5.03
CA LEU A 332 21.47 -13.60 -4.31
C LEU A 332 21.11 -12.11 -4.37
N PRO A 333 19.82 -11.77 -4.62
CA PRO A 333 19.39 -10.39 -4.59
C PRO A 333 19.28 -9.88 -3.15
N ARG A 334 19.32 -8.56 -2.99
CA ARG A 334 18.97 -7.93 -1.71
C ARG A 334 17.45 -7.84 -1.58
N VAL A 335 16.89 -8.49 -0.56
CA VAL A 335 15.44 -8.44 -0.29
C VAL A 335 15.16 -7.58 0.93
N ASN A 336 14.28 -6.60 0.75
CA ASN A 336 13.68 -5.80 1.80
C ASN A 336 12.16 -6.00 1.76
N VAL A 337 11.55 -6.35 2.89
CA VAL A 337 10.10 -6.59 2.99
C VAL A 337 9.57 -6.06 4.33
N TYR A 338 8.34 -5.59 4.45
CA TYR A 338 7.82 -5.25 5.80
C TYR A 338 7.44 -6.51 6.59
N ALA A 339 6.65 -7.40 6.00
CA ALA A 339 6.22 -8.63 6.65
C ALA A 339 5.99 -9.77 5.64
N ILE A 340 6.09 -11.01 6.10
CA ILE A 340 5.76 -12.20 5.34
C ILE A 340 4.70 -12.98 6.12
N ASN A 341 3.49 -12.96 5.59
CA ASN A 341 2.32 -13.61 6.14
C ASN A 341 1.92 -14.82 5.28
N SER A 342 2.56 -15.96 5.55
CA SER A 342 2.21 -17.25 4.94
C SER A 342 1.42 -18.14 5.90
N ASN A 343 0.38 -18.80 5.36
CA ASN A 343 -0.37 -19.86 6.09
C ASN A 343 0.40 -21.19 6.15
N GLY A 344 1.23 -21.47 5.14
CA GLY A 344 2.13 -22.61 5.05
C GLY A 344 3.59 -22.20 5.22
N GLU A 345 4.48 -22.86 4.48
CA GLU A 345 5.91 -22.57 4.53
C GLU A 345 6.21 -21.13 4.12
N LEU A 346 6.90 -20.42 5.01
CA LEU A 346 7.32 -19.05 4.81
C LEU A 346 8.23 -18.91 3.59
N LEU A 347 9.07 -19.90 3.39
CA LEU A 347 10.11 -19.88 2.40
C LEU A 347 10.25 -21.30 1.85
N VAL A 348 10.04 -21.46 0.54
CA VAL A 348 10.01 -22.77 -0.12
C VAL A 348 11.20 -22.86 -1.07
N PRO A 349 12.29 -23.56 -0.71
CA PRO A 349 13.37 -23.81 -1.66
C PRO A 349 12.88 -24.78 -2.74
N SER A 350 13.21 -24.53 -4.01
CA SER A 350 13.07 -25.59 -5.01
C SER A 350 14.04 -26.73 -4.71
N GLU A 351 13.75 -27.93 -5.23
CA GLU A 351 14.61 -29.11 -5.10
C GLU A 351 16.05 -28.86 -5.62
N SER A 352 16.25 -27.84 -6.44
CA SER A 352 17.53 -27.41 -7.00
C SER A 352 18.37 -26.49 -6.11
N VAL A 353 17.84 -25.91 -5.02
CA VAL A 353 18.62 -25.00 -4.15
C VAL A 353 19.20 -25.75 -2.95
N SER A 354 20.51 -25.66 -2.75
CA SER A 354 21.19 -26.31 -1.62
C SER A 354 20.85 -25.67 -0.28
N LYS A 355 21.09 -26.42 0.80
CA LYS A 355 20.80 -25.96 2.15
C LYS A 355 21.56 -24.70 2.54
N ASP A 356 22.86 -24.69 2.24
CA ASP A 356 23.77 -23.61 2.59
C ASP A 356 23.36 -22.28 1.92
N VAL A 357 22.92 -22.34 0.65
CA VAL A 357 22.49 -21.16 -0.10
C VAL A 357 21.20 -20.59 0.48
N TYR A 358 20.19 -21.43 0.77
CA TYR A 358 18.93 -20.93 1.32
C TYR A 358 19.10 -20.35 2.73
N GLU A 359 19.96 -20.93 3.58
CA GLU A 359 20.20 -20.41 4.93
C GLU A 359 20.85 -19.02 4.89
N VAL A 360 21.80 -18.82 3.96
CA VAL A 360 22.39 -17.50 3.74
C VAL A 360 21.34 -16.51 3.24
N PHE A 361 20.47 -16.91 2.31
CA PHE A 361 19.36 -16.06 1.87
C PHE A 361 18.47 -15.65 3.05
N TYR A 362 18.05 -16.59 3.90
CA TYR A 362 17.15 -16.33 5.04
C TYR A 362 17.72 -15.32 6.03
N ASN A 363 19.01 -15.46 6.35
CA ASN A 363 19.69 -14.56 7.27
C ASN A 363 19.91 -13.15 6.71
N ASN A 364 19.76 -12.98 5.39
CA ASN A 364 19.97 -11.71 4.70
C ASN A 364 18.68 -10.99 4.26
N ILE A 365 17.49 -11.57 4.52
CA ILE A 365 16.23 -10.84 4.34
C ILE A 365 16.16 -9.70 5.36
N ASN A 366 15.98 -8.48 4.84
CA ASN A 366 15.84 -7.29 5.65
C ASN A 366 14.37 -6.95 5.82
N TYR A 367 13.98 -6.60 7.05
CA TYR A 367 12.61 -6.25 7.38
C TYR A 367 12.47 -4.76 7.67
N TYR A 368 11.51 -4.08 7.04
CA TYR A 368 11.22 -2.67 7.32
C TYR A 368 10.77 -2.45 8.75
N ILE A 369 11.31 -1.41 9.38
CA ILE A 369 10.97 -1.02 10.75
C ILE A 369 9.94 0.11 10.70
N LYS A 370 8.78 -0.10 11.32
CA LYS A 370 7.79 0.96 11.57
C LYS A 370 7.89 1.39 13.03
N ALA A 371 8.64 2.46 13.27
CA ALA A 371 8.72 3.09 14.57
C ALA A 371 7.56 4.08 14.75
N GLY A 372 6.81 3.92 15.83
CA GLY A 372 5.78 4.88 16.24
C GLY A 372 6.39 6.16 16.82
N GLU A 373 5.51 7.10 17.18
CA GLU A 373 5.93 8.32 17.86
C GLU A 373 6.65 8.02 19.18
N ASN A 374 7.59 8.89 19.55
CA ASN A 374 8.38 8.78 20.79
C ASN A 374 9.27 7.53 20.87
N VAL A 375 9.60 6.93 19.74
CA VAL A 375 10.60 5.86 19.64
C VAL A 375 11.84 6.41 18.93
N THR A 376 13.01 6.26 19.55
CA THR A 376 14.30 6.59 18.91
C THR A 376 15.08 5.30 18.67
N ILE A 377 15.43 5.03 17.41
CA ILE A 377 16.33 3.94 17.04
C ILE A 377 17.75 4.49 17.10
N ASN A 378 18.56 4.00 18.04
CA ASN A 378 19.91 4.50 18.30
C ASN A 378 20.96 3.90 17.36
N ASN A 379 20.57 2.94 16.51
CA ASN A 379 21.43 2.47 15.43
C ASN A 379 21.40 3.48 14.29
N GLU A 380 22.56 4.03 13.93
CA GLU A 380 22.67 5.03 12.87
C GLU A 380 21.95 4.59 11.58
N ASN A 381 20.95 5.38 11.19
CA ASN A 381 20.22 5.29 9.92
C ASN A 381 19.62 3.91 9.57
N LYS A 382 19.32 3.04 10.55
CA LYS A 382 18.66 1.76 10.29
C LYS A 382 17.17 1.91 9.99
N GLN A 383 16.81 1.77 8.71
CA GLN A 383 15.41 1.64 8.26
C GLN A 383 14.92 0.19 8.19
N THR A 384 15.86 -0.76 8.22
CA THR A 384 15.59 -2.20 8.18
C THR A 384 16.42 -2.95 9.21
N MET A 385 16.00 -4.17 9.55
CA MET A 385 16.78 -5.12 10.35
C MET A 385 16.64 -6.55 9.83
N ARG A 386 17.66 -7.37 10.07
CA ARG A 386 17.62 -8.83 9.85
C ARG A 386 17.31 -9.58 11.13
N THR A 387 16.98 -10.86 11.05
CA THR A 387 16.76 -11.73 12.22
C THR A 387 18.00 -11.86 13.11
N ILE A 388 19.19 -11.74 12.53
CA ILE A 388 20.48 -11.80 13.25
C ILE A 388 20.86 -10.48 13.93
N ASP A 389 20.17 -9.39 13.60
CA ASP A 389 20.50 -8.07 14.14
C ASP A 389 19.87 -7.88 15.53
N THR A 390 20.43 -6.93 16.29
CA THR A 390 19.80 -6.37 17.49
C THR A 390 19.63 -4.87 17.29
N LEU A 391 18.44 -4.35 17.57
CA LEU A 391 18.16 -2.92 17.55
C LEU A 391 18.26 -2.35 18.97
N ASN A 392 18.94 -1.21 19.10
CA ASN A 392 18.99 -0.44 20.33
C ASN A 392 17.97 0.68 20.23
N VAL A 393 16.98 0.67 21.12
CA VAL A 393 15.82 1.56 21.06
C VAL A 393 15.69 2.33 22.37
N SER A 394 15.43 3.63 22.28
CA SER A 394 15.09 4.48 23.43
C SER A 394 13.66 4.98 23.32
N VAL A 395 13.01 5.09 24.48
CA VAL A 395 11.74 5.79 24.65
C VAL A 395 11.89 6.82 25.77
N PRO A 396 11.09 7.91 25.77
CA PRO A 396 11.14 8.92 26.84
C PRO A 396 10.82 8.35 28.22
N ASP A 397 11.23 9.10 29.24
CA ASP A 397 10.84 8.81 30.63
C ASP A 397 9.31 8.74 30.77
N GLY A 398 8.85 7.78 31.58
CA GLY A 398 7.41 7.48 31.73
C GLY A 398 6.86 6.51 30.69
N TYR A 399 7.61 6.15 29.65
CA TYR A 399 7.21 5.17 28.63
C TYR A 399 8.00 3.85 28.73
N THR A 400 7.34 2.75 28.41
CA THR A 400 7.95 1.45 28.14
C THR A 400 7.75 1.09 26.67
N LEU A 401 8.58 0.17 26.19
CA LEU A 401 8.46 -0.35 24.85
C LEU A 401 7.30 -1.35 24.73
N GLN A 402 6.55 -1.23 23.65
CA GLN A 402 5.69 -2.28 23.10
C GLN A 402 6.21 -2.63 21.71
N VAL A 403 6.32 -3.93 21.44
CA VAL A 403 6.74 -4.46 20.15
C VAL A 403 5.70 -5.46 19.65
N SER A 404 5.65 -5.68 18.34
CA SER A 404 4.84 -6.76 17.74
C SER A 404 5.19 -8.14 18.31
N ASP A 405 4.24 -9.07 18.25
CA ASP A 405 4.38 -10.46 18.74
C ASP A 405 5.53 -11.25 18.10
N THR A 406 6.03 -10.80 16.94
CA THR A 406 7.18 -11.38 16.25
C THR A 406 8.52 -10.99 16.88
N MET A 407 8.53 -10.13 17.89
CA MET A 407 9.72 -9.53 18.47
C MET A 407 9.82 -9.79 19.98
N SER A 408 11.03 -9.64 20.52
CA SER A 408 11.31 -9.60 21.94
C SER A 408 12.15 -8.37 22.27
N PHE A 409 12.07 -7.90 23.51
CA PHE A 409 12.96 -6.85 23.99
C PHE A 409 13.46 -7.13 25.40
N THR A 410 14.66 -6.64 25.68
CA THR A 410 15.26 -6.62 27.02
C THR A 410 15.69 -5.20 27.35
N GLN A 411 15.28 -4.69 28.51
CA GLN A 411 15.76 -3.39 28.98
C GLN A 411 17.22 -3.51 29.45
N LEU A 412 18.07 -2.59 29.02
CA LEU A 412 19.49 -2.49 29.37
C LEU A 412 19.70 -1.59 30.60
N GLU A 413 20.89 -1.65 31.19
CA GLU A 413 21.25 -0.88 32.39
C GLU A 413 21.20 0.65 32.18
N ASP A 414 21.44 1.10 30.94
CA ASP A 414 21.37 2.52 30.55
C ASP A 414 19.94 3.02 30.29
N GLY A 415 18.93 2.18 30.52
CA GLY A 415 17.52 2.49 30.31
C GLY A 415 17.01 2.29 28.89
N THR A 416 17.89 1.98 27.93
CA THR A 416 17.51 1.64 26.55
C THR A 416 17.03 0.19 26.43
N TYR A 417 16.53 -0.19 25.27
CA TYR A 417 15.95 -1.50 24.98
C TYR A 417 16.73 -2.18 23.85
N ALA A 418 17.21 -3.38 24.10
CA ALA A 418 17.71 -4.28 23.05
C ALA A 418 16.54 -5.08 22.48
N VAL A 419 16.17 -4.81 21.23
CA VAL A 419 15.05 -5.42 20.53
C VAL A 419 15.56 -6.42 19.49
N LYS A 420 14.95 -7.61 19.46
CA LYS A 420 15.30 -8.71 18.55
C LYS A 420 14.06 -9.24 17.85
N LEU A 421 14.25 -9.68 16.62
CA LEU A 421 13.21 -10.36 15.86
C LEU A 421 13.29 -11.86 16.14
N ASN A 422 12.18 -12.47 16.58
CA ASN A 422 12.12 -13.88 16.97
C ASN A 422 11.72 -14.80 15.82
N SER A 423 11.35 -14.25 14.67
CA SER A 423 10.85 -15.03 13.53
C SER A 423 11.19 -14.35 12.20
N TYR A 424 11.27 -15.13 11.12
CA TYR A 424 11.45 -14.60 9.76
C TYR A 424 10.17 -13.96 9.18
N ARG A 425 9.14 -13.68 10.00
CA ARG A 425 7.89 -13.10 9.51
C ARG A 425 7.91 -11.58 9.42
N GLY A 426 8.93 -10.91 9.95
CA GLY A 426 9.01 -9.45 9.99
C GLY A 426 7.90 -8.86 10.86
N ASN A 427 7.13 -7.93 10.30
CA ASN A 427 6.08 -7.17 10.99
C ASN A 427 6.64 -6.41 12.21
N ILE A 428 7.62 -5.56 11.94
CA ILE A 428 8.33 -4.83 12.98
C ILE A 428 7.60 -3.50 13.22
N ASP A 429 6.67 -3.53 14.17
CA ASP A 429 6.09 -2.32 14.74
C ASP A 429 6.65 -2.11 16.14
N ILE A 430 7.18 -0.93 16.38
CA ILE A 430 7.76 -0.55 17.66
C ILE A 430 7.05 0.69 18.16
N LYS A 431 6.48 0.64 19.36
CA LYS A 431 5.70 1.74 19.94
C LYS A 431 6.19 2.05 21.35
N ALA A 432 6.14 3.32 21.72
CA ALA A 432 6.26 3.74 23.11
C ALA A 432 4.86 3.75 23.73
N ILE A 433 4.66 3.01 24.82
CA ILE A 433 3.43 3.03 25.62
C ILE A 433 3.75 3.52 27.02
N ILE A 434 2.82 4.13 27.73
CA ILE A 434 3.07 4.62 29.09
C ILE A 434 3.35 3.43 30.02
N LYS A 435 4.36 3.52 30.88
CA LYS A 435 4.72 2.49 31.87
C LYS A 435 3.53 2.18 32.77
N ALA A 436 3.05 0.95 32.75
CA ALA A 436 2.17 0.44 33.80
C ALA A 436 2.99 0.27 35.10
N ILE A 437 2.46 0.74 36.23
CA ILE A 437 3.09 0.56 37.54
C ILE A 437 2.69 -0.84 38.06
N SER A 438 3.64 -1.77 38.16
CA SER A 438 3.38 -3.17 38.47
C SER A 438 2.86 -3.41 39.91
N GLN A 439 1.90 -4.34 40.02
CA GLN A 439 1.36 -4.90 41.27
C GLN A 439 2.36 -5.83 41.98
N ALA A 440 2.25 -5.92 43.30
CA ALA A 440 2.86 -6.99 44.11
C ALA A 440 2.11 -8.32 43.93
N THR A 441 2.86 -9.41 43.81
CA THR A 441 2.43 -10.78 43.50
C THR A 441 1.49 -11.42 44.53
N GLY A 442 0.45 -12.13 44.05
CA GLY A 442 -0.21 -13.23 44.79
C GLY A 442 -1.74 -13.18 44.83
N ILE A 443 -2.45 -13.54 43.75
CA ILE A 443 -3.88 -13.91 43.82
C ILE A 443 -4.19 -14.94 42.73
N ALA A 444 -4.71 -16.11 43.12
CA ALA A 444 -5.15 -17.19 42.22
C ALA A 444 -6.62 -17.00 41.82
N GLU A 445 -6.96 -17.43 40.60
CA GLU A 445 -8.24 -17.19 39.89
C GLU A 445 -9.48 -17.91 40.45
N GLU A 446 -9.41 -18.67 41.54
CA GLU A 446 -10.50 -19.61 41.90
C GLU A 446 -11.65 -19.06 42.77
N ASP A 447 -11.65 -17.81 43.23
CA ASP A 447 -12.65 -17.36 44.23
C ASP A 447 -13.69 -16.32 43.75
N ILE A 448 -13.92 -16.17 42.44
CA ILE A 448 -14.92 -15.22 41.93
C ILE A 448 -16.31 -15.88 41.85
N LYS A 449 -17.13 -15.71 42.89
CA LYS A 449 -18.59 -15.98 42.80
C LYS A 449 -19.33 -14.76 42.26
N VAL A 450 -19.86 -14.89 41.04
CA VAL A 450 -20.82 -13.96 40.43
C VAL A 450 -22.17 -14.13 41.10
N VAL A 451 -22.73 -13.06 41.66
CA VAL A 451 -24.13 -13.00 42.10
C VAL A 451 -24.89 -12.10 41.12
N ASN A 452 -25.78 -12.72 40.35
CA ASN A 452 -26.67 -12.04 39.39
C ASN A 452 -27.76 -11.23 40.11
N GLU A 453 -28.04 -10.06 39.53
CA GLU A 453 -29.09 -9.12 39.89
C GLU A 453 -30.49 -9.71 39.69
N ASN A 454 -31.45 -9.28 40.53
CA ASN A 454 -32.88 -9.32 40.21
C ASN A 454 -33.56 -8.01 40.65
N ASN A 455 -33.99 -7.26 39.62
CA ASN A 455 -35.19 -6.42 39.46
C ASN A 455 -35.74 -5.45 40.54
N GLU A 456 -35.95 -4.22 40.03
CA GLU A 456 -37.03 -3.24 40.29
C GLU A 456 -37.01 -2.46 41.62
N THR A 457 -36.95 -1.12 41.65
CA THR A 457 -38.00 -0.17 41.22
C THR A 457 -37.49 1.27 41.41
N ASN A 458 -37.96 2.18 40.56
CA ASN A 458 -37.71 3.62 40.61
C ASN A 458 -38.12 4.25 41.96
N ASN A 459 -37.22 5.01 42.60
CA ASN A 459 -37.55 6.27 43.28
C ASN A 459 -36.28 7.06 43.63
N THR A 460 -36.25 8.32 43.20
CA THR A 460 -35.23 9.31 43.56
C THR A 460 -35.58 9.95 44.91
N PRO A 461 -34.63 10.02 45.87
CA PRO A 461 -34.52 11.25 46.66
C PRO A 461 -33.06 11.70 46.88
N ALA A 462 -32.90 13.02 47.02
CA ALA A 462 -31.65 13.74 47.25
C ALA A 462 -30.86 13.25 48.49
N PRO A 463 -29.51 13.34 48.51
CA PRO A 463 -28.73 12.83 49.62
C PRO A 463 -28.82 13.76 50.84
N SER A 464 -29.53 13.28 51.88
CA SER A 464 -29.45 13.82 53.23
C SER A 464 -28.13 13.40 53.89
N SER A 465 -27.58 14.29 54.72
CA SER A 465 -26.28 14.27 55.40
C SER A 465 -26.14 13.21 56.52
N GLY A 466 -26.54 11.97 56.22
CA GLY A 466 -26.39 10.80 57.10
C GLY A 466 -26.01 9.50 56.37
N MET A 467 -25.93 9.50 55.04
CA MET A 467 -25.36 8.39 54.26
C MET A 467 -23.84 8.54 54.21
N GLY A 468 -23.07 7.46 54.31
CA GLY A 468 -21.59 7.43 54.40
C GLY A 468 -20.79 7.99 53.21
N ILE A 469 -21.29 9.02 52.51
CA ILE A 469 -20.64 9.74 51.43
C ILE A 469 -20.07 11.05 51.99
N SER A 470 -18.77 11.28 51.86
CA SER A 470 -18.11 12.53 52.26
C SER A 470 -17.37 13.14 51.07
N VAL A 471 -17.66 14.40 50.73
CA VAL A 471 -16.99 15.13 49.64
C VAL A 471 -16.12 16.22 50.25
N SER A 472 -14.87 16.31 49.80
CA SER A 472 -13.88 17.29 50.24
C SER A 472 -13.23 18.00 49.05
N THR A 473 -13.00 19.30 49.21
CA THR A 473 -12.28 20.16 48.25
C THR A 473 -11.27 20.98 49.07
N PRO A 474 -10.10 21.35 48.51
CA PRO A 474 -9.13 22.17 49.23
C PRO A 474 -9.73 23.55 49.48
N SER A 475 -10.26 23.77 50.69
CA SER A 475 -10.47 25.10 51.24
C SER A 475 -9.24 25.49 52.05
N THR A 476 -8.96 26.79 52.16
CA THR A 476 -7.80 27.37 52.85
C THR A 476 -7.73 27.10 54.36
N ASN A 477 -8.48 26.15 54.92
CA ASN A 477 -8.38 25.76 56.32
C ASN A 477 -8.68 24.26 56.55
N HIS A 478 -7.64 23.54 56.96
CA HIS A 478 -7.63 22.53 58.03
C HIS A 478 -8.48 21.24 58.01
N ASP A 479 -9.00 20.78 56.89
CA ASP A 479 -9.32 19.35 56.70
C ASP A 479 -8.32 18.73 55.73
N ALA A 480 -7.15 18.38 56.26
CA ALA A 480 -6.06 17.81 55.49
C ALA A 480 -6.52 16.54 54.75
N PHE A 481 -6.37 16.54 53.42
CA PHE A 481 -6.24 15.30 52.69
C PHE A 481 -5.19 14.45 53.43
N ALA A 482 -5.50 13.18 53.69
CA ALA A 482 -4.51 12.23 54.23
C ALA A 482 -3.19 12.36 53.46
N PRO A 483 -2.03 12.12 54.11
CA PRO A 483 -0.72 12.57 53.65
C PRO A 483 -0.54 12.35 52.16
N VAL A 484 0.09 13.32 51.48
CA VAL A 484 0.65 13.11 50.14
C VAL A 484 1.47 11.82 50.21
N ILE A 485 0.97 10.76 49.59
CA ILE A 485 1.68 9.50 49.48
C ILE A 485 2.79 9.76 48.47
N GLU A 486 4.01 9.35 48.81
CA GLU A 486 5.23 9.64 48.07
C GLU A 486 5.03 9.41 46.55
N GLY A 487 5.18 10.47 45.75
CA GLY A 487 5.05 10.43 44.28
C GLY A 487 3.67 10.76 43.70
N GLY A 488 2.65 11.11 44.49
CA GLY A 488 1.30 11.50 43.99
C GLY A 488 1.03 13.01 43.96
N ALA A 489 0.31 13.50 42.93
CA ALA A 489 -0.24 14.85 42.91
C ALA A 489 -1.30 15.04 44.01
N THR A 490 -1.40 16.24 44.59
CA THR A 490 -2.42 16.55 45.60
C THR A 490 -3.81 16.62 44.92
N PRO A 491 -4.81 15.84 45.37
CA PRO A 491 -6.12 15.84 44.73
C PRO A 491 -6.84 17.19 44.91
N SER A 492 -7.40 17.72 43.82
CA SER A 492 -8.23 18.93 43.85
C SER A 492 -9.64 18.65 44.38
N LYS A 493 -10.03 17.38 44.42
CA LYS A 493 -11.29 16.89 44.98
C LYS A 493 -11.12 15.47 45.48
N ALA A 494 -11.72 15.13 46.62
CA ALA A 494 -11.82 13.75 47.07
C ALA A 494 -13.23 13.42 47.53
N VAL A 495 -13.72 12.24 47.14
CA VAL A 495 -15.00 11.69 47.58
C VAL A 495 -14.76 10.36 48.26
N LYS A 496 -15.29 10.20 49.47
CA LYS A 496 -15.16 9.00 50.28
C LYS A 496 -16.51 8.29 50.42
N PHE A 497 -16.48 6.96 50.32
CA PHE A 497 -17.63 6.07 50.39
C PHE A 497 -17.41 5.02 51.49
N ASP A 498 -18.18 5.13 52.57
CA ASP A 498 -18.30 4.08 53.57
C ASP A 498 -19.54 3.22 53.30
N PHE A 499 -19.34 2.12 52.58
CA PHE A 499 -20.41 1.18 52.23
C PHE A 499 -20.95 0.41 53.44
N ARG A 500 -20.26 0.42 54.60
CA ARG A 500 -20.78 -0.18 55.84
C ARG A 500 -21.92 0.66 56.42
N ASN A 501 -22.00 1.93 56.04
CA ASN A 501 -23.05 2.86 56.48
C ASN A 501 -24.21 2.97 55.47
N GLY A 502 -24.51 1.88 54.75
CA GLY A 502 -25.78 1.72 54.01
C GLY A 502 -25.94 2.59 52.76
N ILE A 503 -24.86 2.85 52.02
CA ILE A 503 -24.91 3.59 50.75
C ILE A 503 -25.65 2.78 49.69
N THR A 504 -26.72 3.33 49.12
CA THR A 504 -27.43 2.75 47.97
C THR A 504 -26.61 2.86 46.68
N ASN A 505 -26.77 1.92 45.75
CA ASN A 505 -26.09 1.93 44.44
C ASN A 505 -26.37 3.22 43.65
N GLU A 506 -27.59 3.74 43.72
CA GLU A 506 -28.00 4.98 43.05
C GLU A 506 -27.26 6.20 43.61
N ALA A 507 -27.14 6.29 44.93
CA ALA A 507 -26.43 7.38 45.60
C ALA A 507 -24.92 7.35 45.29
N TYR A 508 -24.32 6.15 45.28
CA TYR A 508 -22.93 5.96 44.86
C TYR A 508 -22.72 6.40 43.40
N LYS A 509 -23.56 5.91 42.48
CA LYS A 509 -23.53 6.28 41.07
C LYS A 509 -23.66 7.79 40.83
N ALA A 510 -24.64 8.42 41.47
CA ALA A 510 -24.86 9.85 41.33
C ALA A 510 -23.66 10.66 41.83
N ALA A 511 -23.08 10.29 42.98
CA ALA A 511 -21.91 10.96 43.54
C ALA A 511 -20.66 10.80 42.67
N VAL A 512 -20.42 9.61 42.09
CA VAL A 512 -19.29 9.38 41.18
C VAL A 512 -19.44 10.19 39.90
N ILE A 513 -20.62 10.14 39.25
CA ILE A 513 -20.89 10.91 38.02
C ILE A 513 -20.71 12.42 38.26
N GLU A 514 -21.24 12.94 39.37
CA GLU A 514 -21.10 14.34 39.72
C GLU A 514 -19.64 14.71 39.96
N SER A 515 -18.85 13.81 40.57
CA SER A 515 -17.44 14.04 40.81
C SER A 515 -16.62 14.12 39.53
N PHE A 516 -16.88 13.26 38.54
CA PHE A 516 -16.24 13.35 37.23
C PHE A 516 -16.56 14.67 36.51
N LYS A 517 -17.81 15.12 36.58
CA LYS A 517 -18.27 16.36 35.93
C LYS A 517 -17.72 17.63 36.57
N SER A 518 -17.64 17.65 37.90
CA SER A 518 -17.32 18.87 38.66
C SER A 518 -15.84 18.99 39.03
N THR A 519 -15.00 18.00 38.72
CA THR A 519 -13.55 18.10 38.93
C THR A 519 -12.93 19.00 37.85
N PRO A 520 -12.17 20.04 38.22
CA PRO A 520 -11.54 20.94 37.26
C PRO A 520 -10.57 20.22 36.31
N ALA A 521 -10.56 20.65 35.05
CA ALA A 521 -9.65 20.13 34.03
C ALA A 521 -8.18 20.24 34.45
N GLY A 522 -7.35 19.25 34.10
CA GLY A 522 -5.93 19.21 34.42
C GLY A 522 -5.62 18.95 35.90
N THR A 523 -6.59 18.44 36.67
CA THR A 523 -6.42 18.13 38.09
C THR A 523 -6.80 16.69 38.44
N THR A 524 -6.51 16.26 39.66
CA THR A 524 -6.76 14.88 40.13
C THR A 524 -8.01 14.79 41.02
N LEU A 525 -8.91 13.87 40.69
CA LEU A 525 -10.02 13.42 41.53
C LEU A 525 -9.62 12.16 42.32
N ARG A 526 -9.84 12.16 43.63
CA ARG A 526 -9.72 10.95 44.46
C ARG A 526 -11.09 10.36 44.79
N ILE A 527 -11.28 9.07 44.51
CA ILE A 527 -12.43 8.28 44.93
C ILE A 527 -11.93 7.27 45.96
N GLU A 528 -12.37 7.37 47.21
CA GLU A 528 -11.96 6.47 48.30
C GLU A 528 -13.14 5.64 48.78
N SER A 529 -12.94 4.34 48.98
CA SER A 529 -13.93 3.44 49.58
C SER A 529 -13.33 2.49 50.60
N ASN A 530 -14.14 2.01 51.53
CA ASN A 530 -13.72 1.04 52.54
C ASN A 530 -13.89 -0.43 52.12
N THR A 531 -14.29 -0.68 50.88
CA THR A 531 -14.42 -2.00 50.24
C THR A 531 -14.36 -1.86 48.72
N THR A 532 -14.31 -2.98 47.99
CA THR A 532 -14.36 -3.02 46.52
C THR A 532 -15.72 -2.58 45.99
N SER A 533 -15.75 -1.83 44.89
CA SER A 533 -16.96 -1.46 44.16
C SER A 533 -16.74 -1.55 42.65
N VAL A 534 -17.64 -0.99 41.86
CA VAL A 534 -17.68 -1.09 40.39
C VAL A 534 -18.08 0.26 39.78
N PHE A 535 -17.49 0.62 38.64
CA PHE A 535 -18.01 1.66 37.77
C PHE A 535 -18.90 1.04 36.70
N ASP A 536 -20.10 1.56 36.53
CA ASP A 536 -20.95 1.16 35.42
C ASP A 536 -20.71 2.04 34.19
N LYS A 537 -21.27 1.60 33.06
CA LYS A 537 -21.19 2.30 31.78
C LYS A 537 -21.51 3.80 31.87
N LYS A 538 -22.53 4.23 32.63
CA LYS A 538 -22.87 5.66 32.74
C LYS A 538 -21.85 6.45 33.55
N MET A 539 -21.20 5.81 34.54
CA MET A 539 -20.09 6.43 35.26
C MET A 539 -18.88 6.62 34.36
N ILE A 540 -18.55 5.62 33.54
CA ILE A 540 -17.46 5.69 32.56
C ILE A 540 -17.75 6.71 31.45
N GLU A 541 -18.98 6.78 30.94
CA GLU A 541 -19.40 7.82 29.98
C GLU A 541 -19.21 9.23 30.57
N ALA A 542 -19.50 9.43 31.86
CA ALA A 542 -19.27 10.70 32.52
C ALA A 542 -17.79 11.06 32.66
N LEU A 543 -16.92 10.07 32.87
CA LEU A 543 -15.46 10.26 32.87
C LEU A 543 -14.94 10.54 31.45
N ALA A 544 -15.42 9.84 30.44
CA ALA A 544 -15.05 10.05 29.04
C ALA A 544 -15.37 11.48 28.57
N ALA A 545 -16.43 12.10 29.10
CA ALA A 545 -16.78 13.49 28.84
C ALA A 545 -15.85 14.51 29.51
N ASN A 546 -14.98 14.08 30.43
CA ASN A 546 -13.94 14.91 31.05
C ASN A 546 -12.57 14.20 30.97
N PRO A 547 -11.96 14.08 29.78
CA PRO A 547 -10.74 13.29 29.60
C PRO A 547 -9.49 13.95 30.18
N THR A 548 -9.60 15.14 30.77
CA THR A 548 -8.46 15.95 31.20
C THR A 548 -8.10 15.79 32.67
N ILE A 549 -8.79 14.92 33.40
CA ILE A 549 -8.57 14.69 34.83
C ILE A 549 -7.92 13.33 35.09
N ASP A 550 -7.06 13.26 36.09
CA ASP A 550 -6.61 11.98 36.64
C ASP A 550 -7.63 11.50 37.68
N VAL A 551 -7.91 10.19 37.70
CA VAL A 551 -8.79 9.58 38.71
C VAL A 551 -8.01 8.59 39.56
N GLU A 552 -7.85 8.91 40.83
CA GLU A 552 -7.23 8.06 41.82
C GLU A 552 -8.29 7.31 42.62
N VAL A 553 -8.34 5.99 42.49
CA VAL A 553 -9.28 5.12 43.21
C VAL A 553 -8.55 4.43 44.36
N LEU A 554 -8.95 4.73 45.59
CA LEU A 554 -8.47 4.10 46.82
C LEU A 554 -9.54 3.15 47.36
N PHE A 555 -9.22 1.89 47.62
CA PHE A 555 -10.20 0.94 48.16
C PHE A 555 -9.57 -0.11 49.07
N THR A 556 -10.31 -0.63 50.05
CA THR A 556 -9.82 -1.75 50.88
C THR A 556 -10.17 -3.09 50.27
N TYR A 557 -9.17 -3.97 50.10
CA TYR A 557 -9.33 -5.36 49.68
C TYR A 557 -8.39 -6.26 50.48
N ALA A 558 -8.89 -7.41 50.96
CA ALA A 558 -8.12 -8.36 51.77
C ALA A 558 -7.36 -7.72 52.97
N GLY A 559 -7.98 -6.71 53.61
CA GLY A 559 -7.39 -5.99 54.74
C GLY A 559 -6.30 -4.97 54.36
N LYS A 560 -5.98 -4.81 53.07
CA LYS A 560 -5.00 -3.84 52.55
C LYS A 560 -5.71 -2.69 51.84
N LYS A 561 -5.13 -1.48 51.92
CA LYS A 561 -5.61 -0.33 51.15
C LYS A 561 -4.90 -0.30 49.81
N MET A 562 -5.66 -0.40 48.73
CA MET A 562 -5.22 -0.41 47.35
C MET A 562 -5.40 0.97 46.72
N ARG A 563 -4.52 1.34 45.80
CA ARG A 563 -4.56 2.57 44.99
C ARG A 563 -4.43 2.25 43.53
N VAL A 564 -5.30 2.79 42.70
CA VAL A 564 -5.26 2.68 41.23
C VAL A 564 -5.42 4.07 40.64
N VAL A 565 -4.73 4.37 39.54
CA VAL A 565 -4.83 5.66 38.85
C VAL A 565 -5.27 5.45 37.41
N ILE A 566 -6.35 6.12 37.01
CA ILE A 566 -6.74 6.29 35.62
C ILE A 566 -6.14 7.63 35.17
N PRO A 567 -5.15 7.63 34.28
CA PRO A 567 -4.52 8.87 33.84
C PRO A 567 -5.45 9.67 32.92
N ALA A 568 -5.28 10.99 32.91
CA ALA A 568 -5.93 11.86 31.93
C ALA A 568 -5.62 11.37 30.50
N GLY A 569 -6.64 11.39 29.62
CA GLY A 569 -6.55 10.96 28.23
C GLY A 569 -6.67 9.45 28.01
N TYR A 570 -6.82 8.64 29.06
CA TYR A 570 -7.01 7.20 28.93
C TYR A 570 -8.32 6.86 28.18
N ASP A 571 -8.32 5.84 27.31
CA ASP A 571 -9.55 5.32 26.70
C ASP A 571 -10.35 4.54 27.73
N VAL A 572 -11.17 5.25 28.50
CA VAL A 572 -11.94 4.68 29.61
C VAL A 572 -13.02 3.69 29.16
N ASN A 573 -13.41 3.70 27.88
CA ASN A 573 -14.38 2.72 27.38
C ASN A 573 -13.78 1.31 27.32
N SER A 574 -12.45 1.19 27.15
CA SER A 574 -11.73 -0.08 27.18
C SER A 574 -11.73 -0.75 28.56
N LEU A 575 -12.07 0.00 29.62
CA LEU A 575 -12.11 -0.52 31.00
C LEU A 575 -13.34 -1.40 31.28
N LEU A 576 -14.40 -1.23 30.48
CA LEU A 576 -15.65 -1.98 30.64
C LEU A 576 -15.46 -3.44 30.23
N ASP A 577 -16.13 -4.34 30.94
CA ASP A 577 -16.28 -5.74 30.53
C ASP A 577 -17.43 -5.91 29.52
N SER A 578 -17.68 -7.16 29.10
CA SER A 578 -18.77 -7.50 28.18
C SER A 578 -20.17 -7.14 28.70
N ASN A 579 -20.31 -6.92 30.00
CA ASN A 579 -21.57 -6.56 30.66
C ASN A 579 -21.69 -5.04 30.92
N GLY A 580 -20.68 -4.25 30.54
CA GLY A 580 -20.70 -2.80 30.72
C GLY A 580 -20.30 -2.33 32.12
N TYR A 581 -19.50 -3.13 32.84
CA TYR A 581 -19.01 -2.80 34.18
C TYR A 581 -17.47 -2.83 34.27
N CYS A 582 -16.91 -2.02 35.16
CA CYS A 582 -15.51 -2.05 35.55
C CYS A 582 -15.39 -2.13 37.08
N GLY A 583 -15.20 -3.35 37.62
CA GLY A 583 -14.92 -3.54 39.04
C GLY A 583 -13.57 -2.95 39.45
N TYR A 584 -13.41 -2.48 40.69
CA TYR A 584 -12.14 -1.92 41.17
C TYR A 584 -10.97 -2.89 41.10
N LEU A 585 -11.22 -4.19 41.26
CA LEU A 585 -10.20 -5.23 41.08
C LEU A 585 -9.84 -5.44 39.61
N ARG A 586 -10.80 -5.31 38.70
CA ARG A 586 -10.56 -5.30 37.24
C ARG A 586 -9.80 -4.04 36.84
N LEU A 587 -10.18 -2.89 37.39
CA LEU A 587 -9.46 -1.63 37.19
C LEU A 587 -7.99 -1.78 37.64
N ALA A 588 -7.77 -2.37 38.82
CA ALA A 588 -6.46 -2.70 39.32
C ALA A 588 -5.71 -3.68 38.40
N SER A 589 -6.38 -4.71 37.84
CA SER A 589 -5.72 -5.68 36.95
C SER A 589 -5.30 -5.07 35.61
N ILE A 590 -6.07 -4.10 35.11
CA ILE A 590 -5.78 -3.40 33.84
C ILE A 590 -4.72 -2.32 34.03
N LEU A 591 -4.84 -1.50 35.08
CA LEU A 591 -4.02 -0.29 35.27
C LEU A 591 -2.88 -0.46 36.29
N GLY A 592 -2.82 -1.60 36.97
CA GLY A 592 -1.95 -1.80 38.12
C GLY A 592 -2.54 -1.22 39.41
N SER A 593 -1.98 -1.61 40.56
CA SER A 593 -2.35 -1.03 41.85
C SER A 593 -1.17 -0.97 42.82
N GLN A 594 -1.20 0.02 43.72
CA GLN A 594 -0.24 0.18 44.81
C GLN A 594 -0.92 -0.16 46.14
N ILE A 595 -0.20 -0.88 47.01
CA ILE A 595 -0.62 -1.04 48.41
C ILE A 595 -0.15 0.21 49.17
N ILE A 596 -1.06 0.84 49.90
CA ILE A 596 -0.76 1.95 50.79
C ILE A 596 -0.72 1.39 52.20
N ASP A 597 0.46 1.39 52.82
CA ASP A 597 0.59 1.13 54.25
C ASP A 597 -0.09 2.26 55.03
N ILE A 598 -0.94 1.90 55.99
CA ILE A 598 -1.77 2.82 56.78
C ILE A 598 -0.97 3.30 58.00
#